data_AF-A0AAU7JJ48-F1
#
_entry.id   AF-A0AAU7JJ48-F1
#
_cell.length_a   1.000
_cell.length_b   1.000
_cell.length_c   1.000
_cell.angle_alpha   90.00
_cell.angle_beta   90.00
_cell.angle_gamma   90.00
#
_symmetry.space_group_name_H-M   'P 1'
#
loop_
_entity.id
_entity.type
_entity.pdbx_description
1 polymer ?
#
loop_
_entity_poly.entity_id
_entity_poly.type
_entity_poly.pdbx_seq_one_letter_code
_entity_poly.pdbx_strand_id
1 'polypeptide(L)'
;MSATYEAFLHDLAFSESTNRYNYVNSLGYAGAYQFGESALRMIGYYTNDGTAAVDWNNGWTGKDGIASISDWLTHPAVQDKAAGEWFGYLWNTEIKDLGLQAFDGQVMDGAQITASGIVAASHLVGADSVARYLNSGGTAMAADPFGTTVSTYLHKFSGYDFSGVTGVSATSADASAAPTSTVQAPAPAPSAPSGGGSTSSTASPDPVPPVVGQTLTGTNKGEVLEGGAGNDTITGGGGKDQIIGGAGDDKLWGGAAADTFTFKAQFGHDVVEDFDFSGRNHDVLNFDSALFADVGSVLSHTTDTSNGALITDSAGDSVLLLGVSKAQLGAVDFHFF
;
A
#
# COMPACT_ATOMS: atom_id res chain seq x y z
N MET A 1 9.65 20.56 12.40
CA MET A 1 10.04 21.01 11.05
C MET A 1 9.33 20.10 10.09
N SER A 2 8.70 20.64 9.05
CA SER A 2 8.06 19.83 8.00
C SER A 2 9.10 19.02 7.24
N ALA A 3 8.75 17.80 6.82
CA ALA A 3 9.60 17.00 5.94
C ALA A 3 9.67 17.65 4.55
N THR A 4 10.76 17.47 3.81
CA THR A 4 10.96 18.18 2.53
C THR A 4 10.12 17.56 1.40
N TYR A 5 9.95 18.28 0.30
CA TYR A 5 9.30 17.75 -0.90
C TYR A 5 10.06 16.54 -1.50
N GLU A 6 11.38 16.52 -1.40
CA GLU A 6 12.19 15.38 -1.85
C GLU A 6 11.94 14.13 -1.00
N ALA A 7 11.73 14.29 0.31
CA ALA A 7 11.32 13.18 1.17
C ALA A 7 9.91 12.68 0.79
N PHE A 8 9.00 13.60 0.46
CA PHE A 8 7.67 13.23 -0.04
C PHE A 8 7.77 12.37 -1.32
N LEU A 9 8.56 12.84 -2.29
CA LEU A 9 8.78 12.12 -3.54
C LEU A 9 9.37 10.74 -3.31
N HIS A 10 10.39 10.64 -2.45
CA HIS A 10 10.97 9.35 -2.08
C HIS A 10 9.93 8.39 -1.49
N ASP A 11 9.13 8.85 -0.53
CA ASP A 11 8.16 7.99 0.17
C ASP A 11 6.98 7.58 -0.73
N LEU A 12 6.58 8.47 -1.64
CA LEU A 12 5.58 8.16 -2.64
C LEU A 12 6.11 7.15 -3.68
N ALA A 13 7.31 7.39 -4.21
CA ALA A 13 7.99 6.47 -5.12
C ALA A 13 8.16 5.07 -4.49
N PHE A 14 8.51 5.03 -3.21
CA PHE A 14 8.62 3.77 -2.46
C PHE A 14 7.26 3.07 -2.32
N SER A 15 6.19 3.83 -2.08
CA SER A 15 4.83 3.31 -1.95
C SER A 15 4.29 2.69 -3.24
N GLU A 16 4.57 3.31 -4.39
CA GLU A 16 3.99 2.87 -5.66
C GLU A 16 4.84 1.85 -6.41
N SER A 17 6.17 1.91 -6.27
CA SER A 17 7.07 1.10 -7.09
C SER A 17 8.27 0.53 -6.34
N THR A 18 8.33 0.65 -5.01
CA THR A 18 9.55 0.39 -4.22
C THR A 18 10.75 1.19 -4.72
N ASN A 19 10.50 2.45 -5.11
CA ASN A 19 11.49 3.42 -5.59
C ASN A 19 12.20 2.97 -6.90
N ARG A 20 11.47 2.23 -7.75
CA ARG A 20 11.97 1.73 -9.03
C ARG A 20 11.59 2.66 -10.18
N TYR A 21 12.50 3.55 -10.56
CA TYR A 21 12.34 4.46 -11.71
C TYR A 21 12.35 3.73 -13.06
N ASN A 22 12.96 2.54 -13.12
CA ASN A 22 13.09 1.71 -14.32
C ASN A 22 12.12 0.52 -14.32
N TYR A 23 10.88 0.74 -13.90
CA TYR A 23 9.87 -0.30 -13.75
C TYR A 23 8.56 0.06 -14.46
N VAL A 24 7.92 -0.96 -15.05
CA VAL A 24 6.55 -0.91 -15.58
C VAL A 24 5.79 -2.08 -14.98
N ASN A 25 4.64 -1.82 -14.37
CA ASN A 25 3.84 -2.89 -13.78
C ASN A 25 3.02 -3.67 -14.84
N SER A 26 2.35 -4.73 -14.41
CA SER A 26 1.54 -5.59 -15.29
C SER A 26 0.34 -4.89 -15.94
N LEU A 27 -0.03 -3.70 -15.46
CA LEU A 27 -1.10 -2.87 -16.01
C LEU A 27 -0.58 -1.75 -16.94
N GLY A 28 0.74 -1.68 -17.14
CA GLY A 28 1.39 -0.71 -18.03
C GLY A 28 1.80 0.59 -17.35
N TYR A 29 1.55 0.80 -16.06
CA TYR A 29 1.98 2.04 -15.37
C TYR A 29 3.49 2.10 -15.19
N ALA A 30 4.09 3.26 -15.44
CA ALA A 30 5.53 3.40 -15.64
C ALA A 30 6.23 4.33 -14.63
N GLY A 31 7.43 3.92 -14.23
CA GLY A 31 8.34 4.71 -13.42
C GLY A 31 8.03 4.65 -11.92
N ALA A 32 8.73 5.49 -11.16
CA ALA A 32 8.70 5.46 -9.71
C ALA A 32 7.30 5.76 -9.13
N TYR A 33 6.56 6.61 -9.83
CA TYR A 33 5.21 7.12 -9.48
C TYR A 33 4.11 6.53 -10.37
N GLN A 34 4.37 5.33 -10.92
CA GLN A 34 3.40 4.51 -11.67
C GLN A 34 2.48 5.33 -12.58
N PHE A 35 3.06 6.20 -13.40
CA PHE A 35 2.32 7.09 -14.27
C PHE A 35 1.64 6.31 -15.39
N GLY A 36 0.41 6.69 -15.72
CA GLY A 36 -0.28 6.23 -16.92
C GLY A 36 -0.29 7.31 -18.01
N GLU A 37 -0.62 6.91 -19.24
CA GLU A 37 -0.70 7.82 -20.39
C GLU A 37 -1.63 9.02 -20.17
N SER A 38 -2.75 8.81 -19.47
CA SER A 38 -3.69 9.90 -19.17
C SER A 38 -3.08 10.97 -18.27
N ALA A 39 -2.35 10.58 -17.23
CA ALA A 39 -1.66 11.53 -16.36
C ALA A 39 -0.55 12.26 -17.12
N LEU A 40 0.31 11.53 -17.84
CA LEU A 40 1.38 12.13 -18.66
C LEU A 40 0.85 13.02 -19.79
N ARG A 41 -0.37 12.79 -20.29
CA ARG A 41 -1.04 13.68 -21.22
C ARG A 41 -1.43 15.01 -20.57
N MET A 42 -1.97 14.99 -19.35
CA MET A 42 -2.36 16.22 -18.66
C MET A 42 -1.18 17.16 -18.38
N ILE A 43 0.01 16.58 -18.22
CA ILE A 43 1.26 17.35 -18.01
C ILE A 43 2.13 17.44 -19.28
N GLY A 44 1.62 17.02 -20.44
CA GLY A 44 2.23 17.28 -21.75
C GLY A 44 3.45 16.43 -22.13
N TYR A 45 3.69 15.31 -21.45
CA TYR A 45 4.71 14.32 -21.85
C TYR A 45 4.21 13.35 -22.92
N TYR A 46 2.89 13.17 -23.00
CA TYR A 46 2.25 12.23 -23.91
C TYR A 46 1.10 12.90 -24.67
N THR A 47 0.87 12.47 -25.91
CA THR A 47 -0.30 12.81 -26.72
C THR A 47 -1.13 11.56 -26.92
N ASN A 48 -2.44 11.71 -27.12
CA ASN A 48 -3.31 10.57 -27.36
C ASN A 48 -2.89 9.85 -28.65
N ASP A 49 -2.44 8.60 -28.54
CA ASP A 49 -2.09 7.75 -29.69
C ASP A 49 -3.31 7.07 -30.34
N GLY A 50 -4.51 7.28 -29.78
CA GLY A 50 -5.77 6.77 -30.29
C GLY A 50 -6.10 5.36 -29.80
N THR A 51 -5.32 4.79 -28.88
CA THR A 51 -5.60 3.50 -28.26
C THR A 51 -6.12 3.66 -26.83
N ALA A 52 -6.81 2.64 -26.32
CA ALA A 52 -7.26 2.58 -24.94
C ALA A 52 -6.31 1.79 -24.04
N ALA A 53 -5.24 1.23 -24.60
CA ALA A 53 -4.25 0.44 -23.89
C ALA A 53 -3.13 1.35 -23.41
N VAL A 54 -2.65 1.14 -22.18
CA VAL A 54 -1.39 1.76 -21.72
C VAL A 54 -0.25 0.93 -22.30
N ASP A 55 0.13 1.25 -23.54
CA ASP A 55 1.10 0.47 -24.31
C ASP A 55 2.38 1.27 -24.64
N TRP A 56 2.35 2.59 -24.40
CA TRP A 56 3.45 3.52 -24.62
C TRP A 56 3.95 3.59 -26.07
N ASN A 57 3.14 3.14 -27.03
CA ASN A 57 3.50 3.09 -28.44
C ASN A 57 3.07 4.35 -29.18
N ASN A 58 4.07 5.16 -29.57
CA ASN A 58 3.90 6.47 -30.21
C ASN A 58 3.33 7.51 -29.22
N GLY A 59 3.22 8.78 -29.61
CA GLY A 59 2.56 9.80 -28.76
C GLY A 59 3.44 10.57 -27.77
N TRP A 60 4.66 10.13 -27.43
CA TRP A 60 5.61 10.93 -26.66
C TRP A 60 5.92 12.29 -27.34
N THR A 61 5.90 13.37 -26.56
CA THR A 61 6.03 14.74 -27.11
C THR A 61 7.46 15.21 -27.32
N GLY A 62 8.45 14.53 -26.73
CA GLY A 62 9.84 15.01 -26.64
C GLY A 62 10.07 16.01 -25.50
N LYS A 63 9.05 16.28 -24.67
CA LYS A 63 9.17 17.19 -23.52
C LYS A 63 10.29 16.72 -22.58
N ASP A 64 11.13 17.67 -22.15
CA ASP A 64 12.29 17.43 -21.28
C ASP A 64 13.26 16.34 -21.80
N GLY A 65 13.28 16.13 -23.13
CA GLY A 65 14.14 15.14 -23.77
C GLY A 65 13.57 13.72 -23.80
N ILE A 66 12.33 13.52 -23.36
CA ILE A 66 11.69 12.19 -23.32
C ILE A 66 10.90 11.95 -24.61
N ALA A 67 11.41 11.08 -25.48
CA ALA A 67 10.77 10.72 -26.75
C ALA A 67 10.28 9.26 -26.79
N SER A 68 10.52 8.49 -25.73
CA SER A 68 10.12 7.08 -25.63
C SER A 68 9.98 6.64 -24.17
N ILE A 69 9.35 5.49 -23.95
CA ILE A 69 9.30 4.85 -22.63
C ILE A 69 10.70 4.48 -22.13
N SER A 70 11.63 4.13 -23.03
CA SER A 70 13.03 3.86 -22.65
C SER A 70 13.72 5.11 -22.13
N ASP A 71 13.45 6.28 -22.72
CA ASP A 71 13.97 7.55 -22.21
C ASP A 71 13.35 7.82 -20.83
N TRP A 72 12.02 7.67 -20.69
CA TRP A 72 11.32 7.90 -19.43
C TRP A 72 11.91 7.08 -18.28
N LEU A 73 12.06 5.77 -18.46
CA LEU A 73 12.55 4.83 -17.45
C LEU A 73 14.03 5.01 -17.07
N THR A 74 14.79 5.79 -17.86
CA THR A 74 16.21 6.06 -17.62
C THR A 74 16.48 7.48 -17.11
N HIS A 75 15.45 8.31 -16.92
CA HIS A 75 15.57 9.70 -16.46
C HIS A 75 14.83 9.97 -15.13
N PRO A 76 15.33 9.49 -13.98
CA PRO A 76 14.69 9.69 -12.67
C PRO A 76 14.34 11.14 -12.34
N ALA A 77 15.28 12.07 -12.58
CA ALA A 77 15.06 13.50 -12.33
C ALA A 77 13.91 14.09 -13.16
N VAL A 78 13.62 13.53 -14.35
CA VAL A 78 12.48 13.95 -15.17
C VAL A 78 11.18 13.38 -14.62
N GLN A 79 11.19 12.15 -14.07
CA GLN A 79 10.03 11.59 -13.37
C GLN A 79 9.68 12.40 -12.11
N ASP A 80 10.67 12.82 -11.31
CA ASP A 80 10.47 13.66 -10.12
C ASP A 80 9.89 15.03 -10.48
N LYS A 81 10.40 15.63 -11.56
CA LYS A 81 9.87 16.88 -12.11
C LYS A 81 8.42 16.71 -12.56
N ALA A 82 8.13 15.64 -13.30
CA ALA A 82 6.79 15.33 -13.78
C ALA A 82 5.80 15.07 -12.63
N ALA A 83 6.23 14.43 -11.55
CA ALA A 83 5.45 14.29 -10.33
C ALA A 83 5.00 15.65 -9.77
N GLY A 84 5.92 16.61 -9.67
CA GLY A 84 5.56 17.97 -9.24
C GLY A 84 4.56 18.67 -10.16
N GLU A 85 4.72 18.54 -11.48
CA GLU A 85 3.77 19.09 -12.45
C GLU A 85 2.39 18.43 -12.35
N TRP A 86 2.34 17.12 -12.12
CA TRP A 86 1.11 16.35 -11.94
C TRP A 86 0.38 16.74 -10.67
N PHE A 87 1.09 16.91 -9.55
CA PHE A 87 0.50 17.37 -8.31
C PHE A 87 -0.04 18.80 -8.41
N GLY A 88 0.67 19.67 -9.13
CA GLY A 88 0.19 21.00 -9.47
C GLY A 88 -1.10 20.95 -10.30
N TYR A 89 -1.17 20.05 -11.29
CA TYR A 89 -2.38 19.82 -12.07
C TYR A 89 -3.54 19.34 -11.19
N LEU A 90 -3.37 18.23 -10.47
CA LEU A 90 -4.37 17.65 -9.57
C LEU A 90 -4.92 18.68 -8.58
N TRP A 91 -4.05 19.49 -7.99
CA TRP A 91 -4.46 20.54 -7.05
C TRP A 91 -5.36 21.59 -7.71
N ASN A 92 -5.04 21.99 -8.93
CA ASN A 92 -5.72 23.11 -9.60
C ASN A 92 -6.94 22.70 -10.43
N THR A 93 -7.16 21.40 -10.63
CA THR A 93 -8.33 20.86 -11.31
C THR A 93 -9.17 20.06 -10.33
N GLU A 94 -8.88 18.78 -10.17
CA GLU A 94 -9.72 17.82 -9.46
C GLU A 94 -9.94 18.20 -7.98
N ILE A 95 -8.87 18.54 -7.26
CA ILE A 95 -8.93 18.87 -5.83
C ILE A 95 -9.74 20.14 -5.59
N LYS A 96 -9.50 21.19 -6.40
CA LYS A 96 -10.23 22.46 -6.30
C LYS A 96 -11.68 22.34 -6.75
N ASP A 97 -11.94 21.60 -7.82
CA ASP A 97 -13.30 21.38 -8.34
C ASP A 97 -14.16 20.62 -7.33
N LEU A 98 -13.55 19.72 -6.55
CA LEU A 98 -14.18 18.98 -5.45
C LEU A 98 -14.16 19.72 -4.10
N GLY A 99 -13.54 20.90 -4.03
CA GLY A 99 -13.47 21.72 -2.81
C GLY A 99 -12.60 21.15 -1.69
N LEU A 100 -11.67 20.24 -1.99
CA LEU A 100 -10.91 19.51 -0.97
C LEU A 100 -9.87 20.37 -0.25
N GLN A 101 -9.44 21.47 -0.87
CA GLN A 101 -8.53 22.44 -0.25
C GLN A 101 -9.09 23.04 1.05
N ALA A 102 -10.42 23.05 1.23
CA ALA A 102 -11.06 23.54 2.44
C ALA A 102 -10.77 22.66 3.68
N PHE A 103 -10.33 21.41 3.48
CA PHE A 103 -9.96 20.49 4.55
C PHE A 103 -8.51 20.63 5.01
N ASP A 104 -7.66 21.35 4.27
CA ASP A 104 -6.28 21.61 4.67
C ASP A 104 -6.22 22.37 6.01
N GLY A 105 -5.41 21.84 6.94
CA GLY A 105 -5.28 22.33 8.31
C GLY A 105 -6.37 21.85 9.28
N GLN A 106 -7.41 21.15 8.81
CA GLN A 106 -8.40 20.55 9.70
C GLN A 106 -7.84 19.30 10.39
N VAL A 107 -8.43 18.93 11.53
CA VAL A 107 -8.13 17.68 12.22
C VAL A 107 -9.26 16.70 11.97
N MET A 108 -8.92 15.53 11.43
CA MET A 108 -9.83 14.42 11.22
C MET A 108 -9.15 13.15 11.73
N ASP A 109 -9.88 12.30 12.45
CA ASP A 109 -9.36 11.06 13.03
C ASP A 109 -8.08 11.22 13.87
N GLY A 110 -7.97 12.36 14.56
CA GLY A 110 -6.85 12.66 15.47
C GLY A 110 -5.57 13.17 14.79
N ALA A 111 -5.56 13.33 13.47
CA ALA A 111 -4.43 13.84 12.70
C ALA A 111 -4.80 15.02 11.79
N GLN A 112 -3.82 15.88 11.50
CA GLN A 112 -4.02 16.99 10.58
C GLN A 112 -4.12 16.50 9.15
N ILE A 113 -5.12 17.01 8.44
CA ILE A 113 -5.22 16.95 6.99
C ILE A 113 -4.34 18.07 6.43
N THR A 114 -3.44 17.73 5.51
CA THR A 114 -2.57 18.71 4.84
C THR A 114 -2.70 18.61 3.33
N ALA A 115 -2.31 19.66 2.62
CA ALA A 115 -2.23 19.69 1.17
C ALA A 115 -1.43 18.50 0.60
N SER A 116 -0.31 18.15 1.22
CA SER A 116 0.52 16.99 0.87
C SER A 116 -0.25 15.66 0.99
N GLY A 117 -1.02 15.48 2.06
CA GLY A 117 -1.88 14.31 2.24
C GLY A 117 -3.00 14.25 1.21
N ILE A 118 -3.68 15.37 0.95
CA ILE A 118 -4.78 15.46 -0.03
C ILE A 118 -4.27 15.12 -1.44
N VAL A 119 -3.12 15.68 -1.85
CA VAL A 119 -2.51 15.40 -3.15
C VAL A 119 -2.14 13.93 -3.30
N ALA A 120 -1.43 13.36 -2.33
CA ALA A 120 -1.02 11.95 -2.41
C ALA A 120 -2.21 11.00 -2.42
N ALA A 121 -3.19 11.21 -1.54
CA ALA A 121 -4.39 10.40 -1.52
C ALA A 121 -5.18 10.52 -2.83
N SER A 122 -5.24 11.71 -3.42
CA SER A 122 -5.92 11.91 -4.71
C SER A 122 -5.21 11.19 -5.85
N HIS A 123 -3.88 11.15 -5.82
CA HIS A 123 -3.09 10.40 -6.79
C HIS A 123 -3.25 8.88 -6.65
N LEU A 124 -3.27 8.37 -5.42
CA LEU A 124 -3.26 6.93 -5.12
C LEU A 124 -4.65 6.29 -5.25
N VAL A 125 -5.71 6.98 -4.83
CA VAL A 125 -7.08 6.42 -4.77
C VAL A 125 -8.15 7.26 -5.48
N GLY A 126 -7.73 8.33 -6.15
CA GLY A 126 -8.60 9.24 -6.89
C GLY A 126 -9.24 10.33 -6.01
N ALA A 127 -9.31 11.55 -6.53
CA ALA A 127 -9.85 12.71 -5.81
C ALA A 127 -11.33 12.53 -5.39
N ASP A 128 -12.16 11.84 -6.19
CA ASP A 128 -13.55 11.53 -5.83
C ASP A 128 -13.67 10.64 -4.58
N SER A 129 -12.76 9.68 -4.41
CA SER A 129 -12.72 8.84 -3.20
C SER A 129 -12.32 9.67 -1.99
N VAL A 130 -11.33 10.57 -2.16
CA VAL A 130 -10.93 11.52 -1.12
C VAL A 130 -12.09 12.45 -0.73
N ALA A 131 -12.82 12.96 -1.72
CA ALA A 131 -13.99 13.80 -1.51
C ALA A 131 -15.09 13.09 -0.74
N ARG A 132 -15.40 11.83 -1.09
CA ARG A 132 -16.40 11.04 -0.36
C ARG A 132 -16.01 10.86 1.11
N TYR A 133 -14.75 10.52 1.39
CA TYR A 133 -14.26 10.36 2.76
C TYR A 133 -14.30 11.68 3.55
N LEU A 134 -13.69 12.75 3.03
CA LEU A 134 -13.62 14.03 3.73
C LEU A 134 -15.00 14.66 3.97
N ASN A 135 -15.89 14.65 2.96
CA ASN A 135 -17.23 15.21 3.10
C ASN A 135 -18.15 14.39 4.02
N SER A 136 -17.83 13.12 4.25
CA SER A 136 -18.53 12.28 5.22
C SER A 136 -18.06 12.47 6.66
N GLY A 137 -17.09 13.36 6.90
CA GLY A 137 -16.45 13.53 8.20
C GLY A 137 -15.64 12.31 8.62
N GLY A 138 -15.06 11.58 7.66
CA GLY A 138 -14.24 10.39 7.91
C GLY A 138 -14.99 9.06 7.98
N THR A 139 -16.31 9.06 7.74
CA THR A 139 -17.15 7.86 7.92
C THR A 139 -17.31 6.99 6.67
N ALA A 140 -17.13 7.55 5.48
CA ALA A 140 -17.19 6.81 4.22
C ALA A 140 -15.86 6.09 3.97
N MET A 141 -15.87 4.77 4.12
CA MET A 141 -14.69 3.92 3.98
C MET A 141 -14.38 3.61 2.50
N ALA A 142 -14.01 4.65 1.73
CA ALA A 142 -13.41 4.41 0.43
C ALA A 142 -12.01 3.82 0.65
N ALA A 143 -11.78 2.65 0.06
CA ALA A 143 -10.49 1.96 0.05
C ALA A 143 -10.13 1.60 -1.39
N ASP A 144 -8.84 1.45 -1.66
CA ASP A 144 -8.39 0.85 -2.91
C ASP A 144 -8.73 -0.66 -2.95
N PRO A 145 -8.58 -1.33 -4.10
CA PRO A 145 -8.82 -2.77 -4.22
C PRO A 145 -7.94 -3.65 -3.30
N PHE A 146 -6.92 -3.07 -2.67
CA PHE A 146 -6.01 -3.72 -1.73
C PHE A 146 -6.37 -3.43 -0.26
N GLY A 147 -7.47 -2.70 -0.02
CA GLY A 147 -7.99 -2.40 1.32
C GLY A 147 -7.40 -1.15 1.98
N THR A 148 -6.51 -0.41 1.32
CA THR A 148 -5.91 0.80 1.90
C THR A 148 -6.92 1.96 1.87
N THR A 149 -7.22 2.52 3.03
CA THR A 149 -8.24 3.58 3.15
C THR A 149 -7.71 4.95 2.72
N VAL A 150 -8.62 5.83 2.31
CA VAL A 150 -8.29 7.24 2.05
C VAL A 150 -7.61 7.89 3.27
N SER A 151 -8.09 7.62 4.49
CA SER A 151 -7.52 8.13 5.74
C SER A 151 -6.04 7.79 5.87
N THR A 152 -5.67 6.55 5.56
CA THR A 152 -4.30 6.06 5.58
C THR A 152 -3.40 6.92 4.69
N TYR A 153 -3.81 7.19 3.46
CA TYR A 153 -3.03 8.01 2.52
C TYR A 153 -2.97 9.48 2.94
N LEU A 154 -4.09 10.05 3.41
CA LEU A 154 -4.14 11.43 3.92
C LEU A 154 -3.16 11.67 5.07
N HIS A 155 -3.04 10.71 5.99
CA HIS A 155 -2.19 10.83 7.16
C HIS A 155 -0.73 10.43 6.89
N LYS A 156 -0.49 9.38 6.09
CA LYS A 156 0.87 8.95 5.70
C LYS A 156 1.65 10.07 5.03
N PHE A 157 0.98 10.81 4.15
CA PHE A 157 1.60 11.89 3.40
C PHE A 157 1.34 13.27 4.01
N SER A 158 0.96 13.31 5.30
CA SER A 158 0.71 14.57 6.00
C SER A 158 2.01 15.29 6.38
N GLY A 159 2.00 16.62 6.34
CA GLY A 159 3.07 17.45 6.91
C GLY A 159 4.35 17.62 6.07
N TYR A 160 4.38 17.15 4.82
CA TYR A 160 5.46 17.47 3.88
C TYR A 160 5.32 18.90 3.32
N ASP A 161 6.46 19.56 3.11
CA ASP A 161 6.56 20.91 2.57
C ASP A 161 6.30 20.92 1.06
N PHE A 162 5.17 21.47 0.66
CA PHE A 162 4.76 21.62 -0.75
C PHE A 162 4.95 23.03 -1.28
N SER A 163 5.63 23.93 -0.54
CA SER A 163 5.83 25.32 -0.95
C SER A 163 6.61 25.46 -2.27
N GLY A 164 7.39 24.46 -2.66
CA GLY A 164 8.09 24.37 -3.94
C GLY A 164 7.26 23.77 -5.09
N VAL A 165 6.09 23.20 -4.82
CA VAL A 165 5.23 22.58 -5.85
C VAL A 165 4.39 23.66 -6.52
N THR A 166 4.67 23.90 -7.80
CA THR A 166 4.01 24.98 -8.55
C THR A 166 2.49 24.81 -8.57
N GLY A 167 1.78 25.84 -8.14
CA GLY A 167 0.32 25.87 -8.15
C GLY A 167 -0.33 25.19 -6.94
N VAL A 168 0.43 24.55 -6.04
CA VAL A 168 -0.09 24.07 -4.76
C VAL A 168 0.09 25.18 -3.72
N SER A 169 -1.01 25.85 -3.36
CA SER A 169 -1.01 26.82 -2.28
C SER A 169 -2.13 26.50 -1.30
N ALA A 170 -1.75 25.90 -0.19
CA ALA A 170 -2.52 25.90 1.03
C ALA A 170 -2.66 27.35 1.53
N THR A 171 -3.86 27.92 1.47
CA THR A 171 -4.14 29.16 2.19
C THR A 171 -5.43 29.00 2.98
N SER A 172 -5.37 29.40 4.25
CA SER A 172 -6.53 29.62 5.11
C SER A 172 -7.51 30.69 4.57
N ALA A 173 -7.24 31.27 3.41
CA ALA A 173 -8.07 32.26 2.74
C ALA A 173 -9.20 31.65 1.88
N ASP A 174 -9.15 30.34 1.58
CA ASP A 174 -10.24 29.65 0.84
C ASP A 174 -11.25 28.94 1.78
N ALA A 175 -11.01 29.01 3.09
CA ALA A 175 -11.90 28.46 4.12
C ALA A 175 -13.26 29.19 4.23
N SER A 176 -13.50 30.25 3.44
CA SER A 176 -14.81 30.92 3.39
C SER A 176 -15.72 30.44 2.26
N ALA A 177 -15.28 29.46 1.45
CA ALA A 177 -16.13 28.82 0.45
C ALA A 177 -16.33 27.34 0.80
N ALA A 178 -17.01 27.08 1.93
CA ALA A 178 -17.77 25.84 2.01
C ALA A 178 -18.68 25.78 0.77
N PRO A 179 -18.69 24.72 -0.04
CA PRO A 179 -19.63 24.62 -1.13
C PRO A 179 -21.05 24.50 -0.55
N THR A 180 -21.72 25.63 -0.38
CA THR A 180 -23.17 25.70 -0.51
C THR A 180 -23.48 25.58 -1.99
N SER A 181 -23.52 24.36 -2.50
CA SER A 181 -24.22 24.05 -3.73
C SER A 181 -24.81 22.66 -3.62
N THR A 182 -26.11 22.69 -3.32
CA THR A 182 -27.11 21.67 -3.58
C THR A 182 -26.86 20.93 -4.89
N VAL A 183 -26.30 19.72 -4.82
CA VAL A 183 -26.68 18.66 -5.76
C VAL A 183 -27.87 17.95 -5.13
N GLN A 184 -29.02 18.23 -5.72
CA GLN A 184 -30.27 17.52 -5.52
C GLN A 184 -30.02 16.01 -5.52
N ALA A 185 -30.32 15.36 -4.39
CA ALA A 185 -30.48 13.92 -4.33
C ALA A 185 -31.46 13.46 -5.43
N PRO A 186 -31.17 12.41 -6.21
CA PRO A 186 -32.24 11.72 -6.90
C PRO A 186 -33.21 11.19 -5.83
N ALA A 187 -34.51 11.41 -6.10
CA ALA A 187 -35.61 11.22 -5.17
C ALA A 187 -35.57 9.85 -4.44
N PRO A 188 -36.03 9.79 -3.18
CA PRO A 188 -36.13 8.54 -2.44
C PRO A 188 -37.12 7.60 -3.14
N ALA A 189 -36.70 6.35 -3.36
CA ALA A 189 -37.64 5.28 -3.67
C ALA A 189 -38.59 5.07 -2.46
N PRO A 190 -39.89 4.88 -2.69
CA PRO A 190 -40.90 4.89 -1.63
C PRO A 190 -40.77 3.68 -0.69
N SER A 191 -41.06 3.97 0.58
CA SER A 191 -41.04 3.04 1.72
C SER A 191 -41.92 1.80 1.54
N ALA A 192 -41.45 0.66 2.04
CA ALA A 192 -42.27 -0.49 2.45
C ALA A 192 -41.91 -0.91 3.90
N PRO A 193 -42.85 -1.48 4.67
CA PRO A 193 -42.93 -1.23 6.12
C PRO A 193 -42.34 -2.32 7.04
N SER A 194 -41.82 -1.85 8.18
CA SER A 194 -41.99 -2.33 9.57
C SER A 194 -41.82 -3.81 9.96
N GLY A 195 -40.85 -4.03 10.87
CA GLY A 195 -40.95 -4.92 12.03
C GLY A 195 -39.58 -5.52 12.40
N GLY A 196 -39.04 -5.47 13.61
CA GLY A 196 -39.42 -4.95 14.93
C GLY A 196 -38.45 -5.53 15.97
N GLY A 197 -38.23 -4.84 17.11
CA GLY A 197 -37.87 -5.49 18.39
C GLY A 197 -36.39 -5.64 18.78
N SER A 198 -35.88 -4.59 19.45
CA SER A 198 -35.00 -4.50 20.64
C SER A 198 -34.10 -5.65 21.17
N THR A 199 -32.92 -5.18 21.61
CA THR A 199 -32.02 -5.59 22.70
C THR A 199 -31.20 -6.88 22.59
N SER A 200 -29.88 -6.73 22.42
CA SER A 200 -28.93 -7.06 23.49
C SER A 200 -27.59 -6.39 23.23
N SER A 201 -27.21 -5.46 24.11
CA SER A 201 -25.84 -4.98 24.26
C SER A 201 -25.02 -6.10 24.90
N THR A 202 -24.20 -6.77 24.13
CA THR A 202 -22.86 -7.13 24.60
C THR A 202 -21.95 -6.12 23.96
N ALA A 203 -21.29 -5.29 24.77
CA ALA A 203 -20.25 -4.39 24.30
C ALA A 203 -19.30 -5.18 23.40
N SER A 204 -19.30 -4.86 22.10
CA SER A 204 -18.19 -5.23 21.23
C SER A 204 -16.98 -4.41 21.70
N PRO A 205 -15.80 -5.02 21.84
CA PRO A 205 -14.60 -4.29 22.25
C PRO A 205 -14.37 -3.13 21.28
N ASP A 206 -13.84 -2.03 21.81
CA ASP A 206 -13.50 -0.82 21.05
C ASP A 206 -12.89 -1.14 19.67
N PRO A 207 -13.19 -0.37 18.60
CA PRO A 207 -12.55 -0.57 17.31
C PRO A 207 -11.03 -0.33 17.47
N VAL A 208 -10.26 -1.41 17.39
CA VAL A 208 -8.80 -1.38 17.34
C VAL A 208 -8.39 -0.61 16.07
N PRO A 209 -7.47 0.37 16.15
CA PRO A 209 -7.01 1.14 14.99
C PRO A 209 -6.55 0.23 13.84
N PRO A 210 -6.74 0.62 12.56
CA PRO A 210 -6.24 -0.17 11.42
C PRO A 210 -4.71 -0.27 11.50
N VAL A 211 -4.20 -1.49 11.50
CA VAL A 211 -2.79 -1.75 11.74
C VAL A 211 -2.02 -1.58 10.43
N VAL A 212 -1.07 -0.65 10.44
CA VAL A 212 -0.25 -0.27 9.29
C VAL A 212 0.94 -1.22 9.20
N GLY A 213 1.16 -1.81 8.03
CA GLY A 213 2.35 -2.63 7.77
C GLY A 213 3.65 -1.86 8.07
N GLN A 214 4.51 -2.49 8.84
CA GLN A 214 5.77 -1.97 9.36
C GLN A 214 6.94 -2.39 8.48
N THR A 215 8.05 -1.66 8.58
CA THR A 215 9.34 -2.13 8.08
C THR A 215 10.26 -2.34 9.27
N LEU A 216 10.59 -3.61 9.54
CA LEU A 216 11.46 -4.02 10.62
C LEU A 216 12.78 -4.52 10.05
N THR A 217 13.89 -4.05 10.60
CA THR A 217 15.23 -4.50 10.23
C THR A 217 16.01 -4.78 11.51
N GLY A 218 16.31 -6.05 11.75
CA GLY A 218 17.15 -6.50 12.84
C GLY A 218 18.63 -6.25 12.57
N THR A 219 19.46 -6.75 13.48
CA THR A 219 20.89 -6.48 13.53
C THR A 219 21.69 -7.77 13.32
N ASN A 220 22.97 -7.78 13.70
CA ASN A 220 23.79 -8.99 13.67
C ASN A 220 23.62 -9.86 14.94
N LYS A 221 22.54 -9.67 15.70
CA LYS A 221 22.25 -10.38 16.96
C LYS A 221 20.94 -11.15 16.79
N GLY A 222 20.79 -12.25 17.52
CA GLY A 222 19.50 -12.96 17.54
C GLY A 222 18.42 -12.14 18.23
N GLU A 223 17.34 -11.87 17.52
CA GLU A 223 16.25 -10.97 17.88
C GLU A 223 14.88 -11.65 17.73
N VAL A 224 13.87 -11.07 18.37
CA VAL A 224 12.46 -11.43 18.12
C VAL A 224 11.84 -10.22 17.43
N LEU A 225 11.42 -10.41 16.18
CA LEU A 225 10.84 -9.40 15.33
C LEU A 225 9.36 -9.75 15.11
N GLU A 226 8.47 -8.83 15.50
CA GLU A 226 7.01 -9.03 15.39
C GLU A 226 6.39 -7.84 14.66
N GLY A 227 5.84 -8.08 13.47
CA GLY A 227 5.18 -7.08 12.63
C GLY A 227 3.77 -6.72 13.13
N GLY A 228 3.06 -7.71 13.67
CA GLY A 228 1.82 -7.51 14.39
C GLY A 228 0.61 -7.61 13.47
N ALA A 229 0.15 -6.53 12.89
CA ALA A 229 -0.90 -6.61 11.88
C ALA A 229 -0.70 -5.55 10.79
N GLY A 230 -1.31 -5.77 9.63
CA GLY A 230 -0.96 -5.06 8.41
C GLY A 230 0.15 -5.78 7.65
N ASN A 231 0.43 -5.34 6.42
CA ASN A 231 1.37 -6.03 5.53
C ASN A 231 2.81 -5.57 5.80
N ASP A 232 3.50 -6.33 6.64
CA ASP A 232 4.83 -6.03 7.16
C ASP A 232 5.95 -6.45 6.19
N THR A 233 7.09 -5.76 6.30
CA THR A 233 8.35 -6.13 5.67
C THR A 233 9.39 -6.31 6.77
N ILE A 234 9.81 -7.54 7.03
CA ILE A 234 10.67 -7.89 8.16
C ILE A 234 11.96 -8.53 7.66
N THR A 235 13.10 -8.02 8.11
CA THR A 235 14.43 -8.59 7.84
C THR A 235 15.15 -8.87 9.16
N GLY A 236 15.50 -10.14 9.43
CA GLY A 236 16.21 -10.60 10.63
C GLY A 236 17.61 -10.02 10.76
N GLY A 237 18.43 -10.19 9.71
CA GLY A 237 19.78 -9.62 9.66
C GLY A 237 20.82 -10.72 9.69
N GLY A 238 21.69 -10.74 10.70
CA GLY A 238 22.76 -11.75 10.80
C GLY A 238 22.70 -12.64 12.05
N GLY A 239 21.67 -12.45 12.88
CA GLY A 239 21.43 -13.17 14.11
C GLY A 239 20.72 -14.49 13.88
N LYS A 240 20.43 -15.22 14.97
CA LYS A 240 19.42 -16.28 14.93
C LYS A 240 18.10 -15.68 15.37
N ASP A 241 17.26 -15.38 14.42
CA ASP A 241 16.10 -14.53 14.59
C ASP A 241 14.81 -15.35 14.68
N GLN A 242 13.86 -14.84 15.47
CA GLN A 242 12.48 -15.31 15.47
C GLN A 242 11.63 -14.24 14.82
N ILE A 243 11.02 -14.57 13.70
CA ILE A 243 10.26 -13.65 12.87
C ILE A 243 8.79 -14.05 12.92
N ILE A 244 7.95 -13.12 13.35
CA ILE A 244 6.50 -13.23 13.36
C ILE A 244 5.99 -12.10 12.48
N GLY A 245 5.46 -12.43 11.31
CA GLY A 245 4.80 -11.44 10.44
C GLY A 245 3.62 -10.83 11.18
N GLY A 246 2.64 -11.66 11.48
CA GLY A 246 1.46 -11.25 12.22
C GLY A 246 0.24 -11.48 11.34
N ALA A 247 -0.75 -10.61 11.42
CA ALA A 247 -1.91 -10.68 10.54
C ALA A 247 -1.76 -9.72 9.37
N GLY A 248 -1.66 -10.20 8.15
CA GLY A 248 -1.46 -9.37 6.96
C GLY A 248 -0.80 -10.19 5.87
N ASP A 249 -0.46 -9.55 4.75
CA ASP A 249 0.35 -10.21 3.71
C ASP A 249 1.79 -9.75 3.86
N ASP A 250 2.61 -10.52 4.56
CA ASP A 250 3.93 -10.11 5.00
C ASP A 250 5.06 -10.59 4.08
N LYS A 251 6.16 -9.83 4.05
CA LYS A 251 7.41 -10.23 3.39
C LYS A 251 8.51 -10.42 4.43
N LEU A 252 9.03 -11.63 4.50
CA LEU A 252 9.90 -12.08 5.58
C LEU A 252 11.25 -12.54 5.02
N TRP A 253 12.33 -11.97 5.57
CA TRP A 253 13.71 -12.40 5.35
C TRP A 253 14.34 -12.78 6.68
N GLY A 254 14.87 -14.00 6.77
CA GLY A 254 15.67 -14.45 7.92
C GLY A 254 17.03 -13.74 7.93
N GLY A 255 17.67 -13.71 6.77
CA GLY A 255 19.01 -13.19 6.60
C GLY A 255 20.06 -14.29 6.79
N ALA A 256 21.02 -14.08 7.68
CA ALA A 256 22.10 -15.04 7.91
C ALA A 256 21.99 -15.70 9.28
N ALA A 257 22.42 -16.96 9.34
CA ALA A 257 22.27 -17.90 10.45
C ALA A 257 20.96 -18.69 10.37
N ALA A 258 20.59 -19.38 11.44
CA ALA A 258 19.42 -20.28 11.44
C ALA A 258 18.27 -19.55 12.12
N ASP A 259 17.24 -19.25 11.36
CA ASP A 259 16.12 -18.41 11.76
C ASP A 259 14.83 -19.23 11.95
N THR A 260 13.83 -18.62 12.56
CA THR A 260 12.55 -19.27 12.81
C THR A 260 11.41 -18.34 12.44
N PHE A 261 10.62 -18.72 11.42
CA PHE A 261 9.42 -18.02 11.01
C PHE A 261 8.22 -18.64 11.71
N THR A 262 7.49 -17.86 12.51
CA THR A 262 6.42 -18.36 13.37
C THR A 262 5.06 -17.89 12.89
N PHE A 263 4.14 -18.83 12.66
CA PHE A 263 2.79 -18.57 12.15
C PHE A 263 1.73 -19.00 13.16
N LYS A 264 0.78 -18.09 13.40
CA LYS A 264 -0.42 -18.28 14.24
C LYS A 264 -1.66 -18.08 13.38
N ALA A 265 -2.85 -18.36 13.89
CA ALA A 265 -4.08 -18.15 13.13
C ALA A 265 -4.22 -16.71 12.62
N GLN A 266 -4.83 -16.59 11.43
CA GLN A 266 -5.08 -15.32 10.74
C GLN A 266 -3.79 -14.63 10.29
N PHE A 267 -2.81 -15.41 9.84
CA PHE A 267 -1.52 -14.87 9.42
C PHE A 267 -1.52 -14.30 8.01
N GLY A 268 -2.60 -14.46 7.25
CA GLY A 268 -2.74 -13.89 5.89
C GLY A 268 -1.88 -14.58 4.83
N HIS A 269 -1.42 -13.83 3.82
CA HIS A 269 -0.70 -14.37 2.66
C HIS A 269 0.77 -13.93 2.62
N ASP A 270 1.61 -14.66 3.33
CA ASP A 270 3.02 -14.33 3.53
C ASP A 270 3.95 -14.88 2.44
N VAL A 271 5.09 -14.22 2.29
CA VAL A 271 6.22 -14.68 1.48
C VAL A 271 7.48 -14.71 2.34
N VAL A 272 8.07 -15.90 2.47
CA VAL A 272 9.43 -16.06 2.99
C VAL A 272 10.38 -16.09 1.80
N GLU A 273 11.25 -15.09 1.73
CA GLU A 273 12.04 -14.81 0.52
C GLU A 273 13.38 -15.56 0.48
N ASP A 274 13.92 -15.98 1.62
CA ASP A 274 15.28 -16.53 1.74
C ASP A 274 15.40 -17.82 2.58
N PHE A 275 14.31 -18.59 2.71
CA PHE A 275 14.29 -19.81 3.52
C PHE A 275 15.42 -20.81 3.17
N ASP A 276 16.35 -21.04 4.10
CA ASP A 276 17.42 -22.04 3.97
C ASP A 276 17.00 -23.38 4.57
N PHE A 277 16.58 -24.30 3.71
CA PHE A 277 16.19 -25.67 4.06
C PHE A 277 17.41 -26.61 4.29
N SER A 278 18.63 -26.08 4.34
CA SER A 278 19.84 -26.89 4.27
C SER A 278 21.02 -26.41 5.14
N GLY A 279 21.99 -27.30 5.37
CA GLY A 279 23.25 -26.92 5.99
C GLY A 279 23.16 -26.65 7.50
N ARG A 280 24.04 -25.77 8.01
CA ARG A 280 24.16 -25.46 9.46
C ARG A 280 23.33 -24.26 9.89
N ASN A 281 22.85 -23.49 8.93
CA ASN A 281 22.03 -22.30 9.08
C ASN A 281 20.58 -22.62 8.67
N HIS A 282 20.16 -23.84 8.97
CA HIS A 282 18.86 -24.35 8.57
C HIS A 282 17.76 -23.60 9.31
N ASP A 283 16.88 -22.95 8.54
CA ASP A 283 15.69 -22.26 9.02
C ASP A 283 14.55 -23.21 9.39
N VAL A 284 13.64 -22.72 10.22
CA VAL A 284 12.47 -23.47 10.67
C VAL A 284 11.20 -22.68 10.47
N LEU A 285 10.16 -23.35 9.96
CA LEU A 285 8.78 -22.89 10.02
C LEU A 285 8.15 -23.45 11.30
N ASN A 286 7.70 -22.57 12.17
CA ASN A 286 7.11 -22.92 13.45
C ASN A 286 5.61 -22.59 13.44
N PHE A 287 4.76 -23.61 13.33
CA PHE A 287 3.31 -23.43 13.21
C PHE A 287 2.61 -23.64 14.55
N ASP A 288 1.59 -22.84 14.82
CA ASP A 288 0.61 -23.18 15.86
C ASP A 288 -0.04 -24.54 15.51
N SER A 289 -0.07 -25.46 16.47
CA SER A 289 -0.63 -26.80 16.28
C SER A 289 -2.12 -26.82 15.91
N ALA A 290 -2.83 -25.70 16.06
CA ALA A 290 -4.19 -25.51 15.57
C ALA A 290 -4.27 -25.33 14.05
N LEU A 291 -3.20 -24.85 13.38
CA LEU A 291 -3.14 -24.71 11.93
C LEU A 291 -2.80 -26.04 11.26
N PHE A 292 -1.81 -26.72 11.83
CA PHE A 292 -1.30 -27.99 11.34
C PHE A 292 -0.92 -28.88 12.52
N ALA A 293 -1.49 -30.08 12.57
CA ALA A 293 -1.30 -31.00 13.69
C ALA A 293 0.11 -31.65 13.70
N ASP A 294 0.68 -31.82 12.51
CA ASP A 294 1.99 -32.44 12.31
C ASP A 294 2.57 -32.12 10.92
N VAL A 295 3.80 -32.55 10.68
CA VAL A 295 4.50 -32.42 9.39
C VAL A 295 3.68 -33.00 8.23
N GLY A 296 3.01 -34.13 8.45
CA GLY A 296 2.18 -34.76 7.42
C GLY A 296 1.04 -33.85 6.98
N SER A 297 0.41 -33.16 7.92
CA SER A 297 -0.65 -32.19 7.64
C SER A 297 -0.15 -30.95 6.91
N VAL A 298 1.04 -30.43 7.25
CA VAL A 298 1.67 -29.33 6.50
C VAL A 298 1.92 -29.76 5.06
N LEU A 299 2.61 -30.89 4.88
CA LEU A 299 2.97 -31.41 3.56
C LEU A 299 1.74 -31.79 2.73
N SER A 300 0.63 -32.23 3.31
CA SER A 300 -0.60 -32.47 2.54
C SER A 300 -1.24 -31.19 2.01
N HIS A 301 -0.99 -30.06 2.69
CA HIS A 301 -1.47 -28.73 2.32
C HIS A 301 -0.44 -27.89 1.55
N THR A 302 0.74 -28.44 1.29
CA THR A 302 1.76 -27.80 0.45
C THR A 302 1.53 -28.14 -1.03
N THR A 303 1.54 -27.11 -1.88
CA THR A 303 1.53 -27.24 -3.33
C THR A 303 2.76 -26.56 -3.93
N ASP A 304 3.37 -27.17 -4.95
CA ASP A 304 4.43 -26.50 -5.71
C ASP A 304 3.80 -25.54 -6.72
N THR A 305 4.28 -24.30 -6.72
CA THR A 305 3.96 -23.26 -7.70
C THR A 305 5.16 -23.02 -8.62
N SER A 306 5.04 -22.09 -9.58
CA SER A 306 6.20 -21.64 -10.36
C SER A 306 7.27 -20.95 -9.52
N ASN A 307 6.89 -20.44 -8.34
CA ASN A 307 7.73 -19.59 -7.51
C ASN A 307 8.25 -20.31 -6.26
N GLY A 308 7.71 -21.49 -5.92
CA GLY A 308 8.08 -22.25 -4.73
C GLY A 308 6.90 -22.98 -4.10
N ALA A 309 7.13 -23.52 -2.91
CA ALA A 309 6.19 -24.27 -2.10
C ALA A 309 5.23 -23.31 -1.42
N LEU A 310 3.95 -23.39 -1.78
CA LEU A 310 2.86 -22.67 -1.16
C LEU A 310 2.16 -23.59 -0.16
N ILE A 311 2.24 -23.26 1.12
CA ILE A 311 1.56 -23.95 2.22
C ILE A 311 0.28 -23.17 2.51
N THR A 312 -0.89 -23.79 2.42
CA THR A 312 -2.18 -23.12 2.66
C THR A 312 -2.95 -23.80 3.77
N ASP A 313 -3.33 -23.08 4.81
CA ASP A 313 -4.07 -23.64 5.93
C ASP A 313 -5.55 -23.88 5.58
N SER A 314 -6.34 -24.34 6.57
CA SER A 314 -7.78 -24.58 6.36
C SER A 314 -8.65 -23.31 6.31
N ALA A 315 -8.14 -22.18 6.81
CA ALA A 315 -8.80 -20.88 6.75
C ALA A 315 -8.55 -20.14 5.42
N GLY A 316 -7.53 -20.58 4.66
CA GLY A 316 -7.12 -19.98 3.40
C GLY A 316 -5.88 -19.10 3.53
N ASP A 317 -5.31 -18.95 4.73
CA ASP A 317 -4.04 -18.27 4.96
C ASP A 317 -2.92 -19.08 4.30
N SER A 318 -1.87 -18.42 3.80
CA SER A 318 -0.84 -19.10 3.03
C SER A 318 0.54 -18.51 3.19
N VAL A 319 1.57 -19.35 3.26
CA VAL A 319 2.96 -18.92 3.17
C VAL A 319 3.62 -19.51 1.92
N LEU A 320 4.22 -18.65 1.10
CA LEU A 320 5.06 -19.04 -0.03
C LEU A 320 6.53 -19.04 0.40
N LEU A 321 7.21 -20.17 0.25
CA LEU A 321 8.66 -20.26 0.38
C LEU A 321 9.30 -20.03 -0.98
N LEU A 322 9.79 -18.82 -1.21
CA LEU A 322 10.28 -18.42 -2.53
C LEU A 322 11.53 -19.24 -2.91
N GLY A 323 11.49 -19.86 -4.09
CA GLY A 323 12.61 -20.67 -4.62
C GLY A 323 12.80 -22.03 -3.95
N VAL A 324 11.97 -22.41 -2.97
CA VAL A 324 12.02 -23.70 -2.29
C VAL A 324 10.87 -24.57 -2.78
N SER A 325 11.14 -25.77 -3.29
CA SER A 325 10.10 -26.73 -3.66
C SER A 325 9.69 -27.61 -2.48
N LYS A 326 8.48 -28.15 -2.54
CA LYS A 326 7.96 -29.10 -1.55
C LYS A 326 8.86 -30.30 -1.34
N ALA A 327 9.54 -30.77 -2.39
CA ALA A 327 10.46 -31.90 -2.31
C ALA A 327 11.73 -31.61 -1.50
N GLN A 328 12.05 -30.34 -1.25
CA GLN A 328 13.19 -29.91 -0.44
C GLN A 328 12.84 -29.79 1.04
N LEU A 329 11.55 -29.80 1.38
CA LEU A 329 11.07 -29.72 2.76
C LEU A 329 11.00 -31.12 3.39
N GLY A 330 11.55 -31.23 4.59
CA GLY A 330 11.57 -32.43 5.41
C GLY A 330 11.08 -32.16 6.84
N ALA A 331 11.04 -33.20 7.66
CA ALA A 331 10.51 -33.10 9.03
C ALA A 331 11.30 -32.16 9.94
N VAL A 332 12.53 -31.80 9.58
CA VAL A 332 13.39 -30.89 10.33
C VAL A 332 13.08 -29.41 10.07
N ASP A 333 12.39 -29.10 8.97
CA ASP A 333 11.99 -27.74 8.59
C ASP A 333 10.77 -27.24 9.38
N PHE A 334 10.12 -28.11 10.16
CA PHE A 334 8.84 -27.83 10.78
C PHE A 334 8.87 -28.10 12.28
N HIS A 335 8.52 -27.07 13.05
CA HIS A 335 8.19 -27.17 14.46
C HIS A 335 6.71 -26.82 14.70
N PHE A 336 6.21 -27.26 15.85
CA PHE A 336 4.84 -27.01 16.28
C PHE A 336 4.83 -26.62 17.76
N PHE A 337 4.00 -25.65 18.12
CA PHE A 337 3.86 -25.17 19.50
C PHE A 337 2.42 -25.16 20.00
#